data_AF-A0A7W7PDJ3-F1
#
_entry.id   AF-A0A7W7PDJ3-F1
#
_cell.length_a   1.000
_cell.length_b   1.000
_cell.length_c   1.000
_cell.angle_alpha   90.00
_cell.angle_beta   90.00
_cell.angle_gamma   90.00
#
_symmetry.space_group_name_H-M   'P 1'
#
loop_
_entity.id
_entity.type
_entity.pdbx_description
1 polymer ?
#
loop_
_entity_poly.entity_id
_entity_poly.type
_entity_poly.pdbx_seq_one_letter_code
_entity_poly.pdbx_strand_id
1 'polypeptide(L)'
;MTDVVRMTSMSWRERRQAWPRWVGYATLGWALTYSGFGLGCVLSGTPLFYRGDDPGPVELGWLIVGLGALAALAVLTRARALLWVACALSTVCAFGLLMDVITLMFNQEADSAAGFLKNALGGVGAGLLAATARAGDARPATGARPAPSPASRDVHLAAYAGTAAFVPYAAMKVTWAVGGTFAGVSGEEMLAKSEENGASGLWLTLASWGLDATALLAALGVFLLFGLIRPWGQVFPRWTLVLGGRRVPRWLPLAPALIGAATLAPYGVLGIGYCALATVGAVRVRPGDFPSSADALLVSWIGLGAFAVYGVALTVAARSYWLRTRPA
;
A
#
# COMPACT_ATOMS: atom_id res chain seq x y z
N MET A 1 15.22 25.60 29.59
CA MET A 1 14.71 26.87 29.01
C MET A 1 15.63 27.45 27.93
N THR A 2 16.93 27.12 27.92
CA THR A 2 17.94 27.59 26.94
C THR A 2 17.85 26.92 25.56
N ASP A 3 17.26 25.72 25.44
CA ASP A 3 17.12 25.04 24.14
C ASP A 3 15.91 25.50 23.31
N VAL A 4 14.86 26.04 23.95
CA VAL A 4 13.65 26.50 23.24
C VAL A 4 13.91 27.81 22.50
N VAL A 5 14.73 28.70 23.08
CA VAL A 5 15.11 29.98 22.47
C VAL A 5 16.03 29.80 21.25
N ARG A 6 16.78 28.69 21.20
CA ARG A 6 17.69 28.38 20.08
C ARG A 6 16.99 27.90 18.81
N MET A 7 15.76 27.38 18.91
CA MET A 7 14.97 26.97 17.73
C MET A 7 14.34 28.16 16.99
N THR A 8 14.04 29.26 17.70
CA THR A 8 13.40 30.45 17.11
C THR A 8 14.37 31.33 16.30
N SER A 9 15.68 31.25 16.54
CA SER A 9 16.69 32.07 15.84
C SER A 9 17.34 31.40 14.62
N MET A 10 16.95 30.16 14.27
CA MET A 10 17.54 29.46 13.13
C MET A 10 17.07 30.04 11.80
N SER A 11 18.01 30.39 10.93
CA SER A 11 17.73 30.83 9.57
C SER A 11 16.99 29.73 8.79
N TRP A 12 16.19 30.11 7.79
CA TRP A 12 15.45 29.15 6.95
C TRP A 12 16.38 28.16 6.22
N ARG A 13 17.66 28.52 6.02
CA ARG A 13 18.71 27.66 5.45
C ARG A 13 19.26 26.65 6.46
N GLU A 14 19.44 27.01 7.72
CA GLU A 14 19.84 26.08 8.80
C GLU A 14 18.72 25.07 9.11
N ARG A 15 17.45 25.51 9.06
CA ARG A 15 16.29 24.61 9.14
C ARG A 15 16.22 23.60 7.99
N ARG A 16 16.79 23.92 6.83
CA ARG A 16 16.90 23.02 5.67
C ARG A 16 18.13 22.11 5.69
N GLN A 17 19.24 22.54 6.28
CA GLN A 17 20.43 21.69 6.51
C GLN A 17 20.23 20.71 7.67
N ALA A 18 19.37 21.05 8.63
CA ALA A 18 18.82 20.13 9.62
C ALA A 18 17.68 19.28 9.03
N TRP A 19 17.89 18.67 7.87
CA TRP A 19 17.00 17.62 7.34
C TRP A 19 17.17 16.37 8.20
N PRO A 20 16.11 15.82 8.79
CA PRO A 20 15.97 16.13 10.20
C PRO A 20 16.59 15.10 11.12
N ARG A 21 17.41 15.59 12.05
CA ARG A 21 17.82 14.82 13.24
C ARG A 21 16.60 14.23 13.97
N TRP A 22 15.43 14.86 13.89
CA TRP A 22 14.18 14.32 14.44
C TRP A 22 13.74 13.00 13.83
N VAL A 23 14.10 12.70 12.56
CA VAL A 23 13.68 11.45 11.91
C VAL A 23 14.30 10.24 12.62
N GLY A 24 15.56 10.32 13.02
CA GLY A 24 16.19 9.27 13.83
C GLY A 24 15.50 9.09 15.18
N TYR A 25 15.17 10.19 15.86
CA TYR A 25 14.44 10.15 17.14
C TYR A 25 13.01 9.62 16.99
N ALA A 26 12.31 9.99 15.92
CA ALA A 26 10.98 9.49 15.61
C ALA A 26 11.00 7.99 15.32
N THR A 27 12.00 7.50 14.58
CA THR A 27 12.19 6.07 14.35
C THR A 27 12.50 5.32 15.63
N LEU A 28 13.31 5.91 16.53
CA LEU A 28 13.59 5.31 17.84
C LEU A 28 12.33 5.27 18.72
N GLY A 29 11.56 6.35 18.74
CA GLY A 29 10.27 6.41 19.45
C GLY A 29 9.28 5.39 18.89
N TRP A 30 9.16 5.29 17.57
CA TRP A 30 8.36 4.26 16.92
C TRP A 30 8.83 2.84 17.28
N ALA A 31 10.13 2.59 17.27
CA ALA A 31 10.69 1.28 17.61
C ALA A 31 10.33 0.85 19.03
N LEU A 32 10.42 1.77 20.00
CA LEU A 32 9.99 1.55 21.39
C LEU A 32 8.49 1.29 21.48
N THR A 33 7.67 2.10 20.79
CA THR A 33 6.21 1.90 20.76
C THR A 33 5.84 0.56 20.15
N TYR A 34 6.47 0.17 19.05
CA TYR A 34 6.14 -1.08 18.34
C TYR A 34 6.59 -2.31 19.14
N SER A 35 7.78 -2.28 19.74
CA SER A 35 8.20 -3.32 20.67
C SER A 35 7.31 -3.39 21.92
N GLY A 36 6.97 -2.24 22.50
CA GLY A 36 6.09 -2.17 23.68
C GLY A 36 4.69 -2.70 23.39
N PHE A 37 4.14 -2.40 22.22
CA PHE A 37 2.87 -2.95 21.74
C PHE A 37 2.96 -4.48 21.59
N GLY A 38 3.99 -4.99 20.92
CA GLY A 38 4.21 -6.44 20.79
C GLY A 38 4.31 -7.15 22.14
N LEU A 39 5.06 -6.57 23.08
CA LEU A 39 5.21 -7.10 24.44
C LEU A 39 3.88 -7.07 25.19
N GLY A 40 3.15 -5.95 25.12
CA GLY A 40 1.82 -5.81 25.73
C GLY A 40 0.86 -6.90 25.27
N CYS A 41 0.80 -7.15 23.96
CA CYS A 41 -0.04 -8.21 23.39
C CYS A 41 0.39 -9.61 23.82
N VAL A 42 1.69 -9.90 23.92
CA VAL A 42 2.17 -11.19 24.44
C VAL A 42 1.74 -11.38 25.89
N LEU A 43 1.92 -10.36 26.73
CA LEU A 43 1.59 -10.42 28.16
C LEU A 43 0.09 -10.49 28.42
N SER A 44 -0.73 -9.86 27.57
CA SER A 44 -2.19 -9.88 27.68
C SER A 44 -2.84 -11.11 27.03
N GLY A 45 -2.08 -11.98 26.38
CA GLY A 45 -2.63 -13.10 25.63
C GLY A 45 -3.34 -12.69 24.33
N THR A 46 -3.08 -11.49 23.81
CA THR A 46 -3.73 -10.97 22.60
C THR A 46 -2.98 -11.41 21.35
N PRO A 47 -3.60 -12.22 20.47
CA PRO A 47 -2.95 -12.68 19.25
C PRO A 47 -2.82 -11.52 18.24
N LEU A 48 -1.64 -11.40 17.63
CA LEU A 48 -1.31 -10.38 16.61
C LEU A 48 -1.38 -10.90 15.17
N PHE A 49 -1.35 -12.21 15.01
CA PHE A 49 -1.39 -12.88 13.71
C PHE A 49 -2.64 -13.74 13.67
N TYR A 50 -3.31 -13.71 12.54
CA TYR A 50 -4.58 -14.42 12.33
C TYR A 50 -4.51 -15.20 11.03
N ARG A 51 -5.25 -16.29 10.96
CA ARG A 51 -5.42 -17.11 9.76
C ARG A 51 -6.91 -17.20 9.44
N GLY A 52 -7.43 -16.17 8.77
CA GLY A 52 -8.89 -15.96 8.75
C GLY A 52 -9.34 -15.57 10.15
N ASP A 53 -10.42 -16.18 10.64
CA ASP A 53 -10.94 -15.92 11.99
C ASP A 53 -10.13 -16.61 13.11
N ASP A 54 -9.24 -17.55 12.74
CA ASP A 54 -8.46 -18.31 13.70
C ASP A 54 -7.29 -17.49 14.24
N PRO A 55 -7.23 -17.22 15.56
CA PRO A 55 -6.08 -16.55 16.16
C PRO A 55 -4.84 -17.43 16.09
N GLY A 56 -3.73 -16.85 15.64
CA GLY A 56 -2.42 -17.48 15.67
C GLY A 56 -1.80 -17.52 17.07
N PRO A 57 -0.69 -18.24 17.24
CA PRO A 57 0.01 -18.32 18.53
C PRO A 57 0.43 -16.94 19.02
N VAL A 58 0.15 -16.65 20.30
CA VAL A 58 0.47 -15.36 20.95
C VAL A 58 1.97 -15.11 20.96
N GLU A 59 2.77 -16.16 21.02
CA GLU A 59 4.24 -16.12 21.05
C GLU A 59 4.83 -15.49 19.79
N LEU A 60 4.11 -15.49 18.66
CA LEU A 60 4.53 -14.78 17.46
C LEU A 60 4.65 -13.26 17.69
N GLY A 61 4.01 -12.72 18.73
CA GLY A 61 4.19 -11.33 19.14
C GLY A 61 5.64 -10.97 19.50
N TRP A 62 6.47 -11.94 19.90
CA TRP A 62 7.91 -11.73 20.10
C TRP A 62 8.65 -11.30 18.82
N LEU A 63 8.14 -11.65 17.63
CA LEU A 63 8.70 -11.17 16.36
C LEU A 63 8.57 -9.65 16.23
N ILE A 64 7.46 -9.08 16.72
CA ILE A 64 7.24 -7.63 16.73
C ILE A 64 8.17 -6.96 17.73
N VAL A 65 8.35 -7.55 18.91
CA VAL A 65 9.32 -7.10 19.91
C VAL A 65 10.73 -7.07 19.34
N GLY A 66 11.16 -8.18 18.73
CA GLY A 66 12.49 -8.33 18.11
C GLY A 66 12.72 -7.36 16.96
N LEU A 67 11.70 -7.12 16.13
CA LEU A 67 11.78 -6.14 15.03
C LEU A 67 11.96 -4.71 15.54
N GLY A 68 11.21 -4.28 16.56
CA GLY A 68 11.42 -2.96 17.15
C GLY A 68 12.80 -2.84 17.84
N ALA A 69 13.28 -3.89 18.50
CA ALA A 69 14.64 -3.92 19.06
C ALA A 69 15.73 -3.80 17.98
N LEU A 70 15.59 -4.54 16.86
CA LEU A 70 16.46 -4.45 15.70
C LEU A 70 16.45 -3.05 15.09
N ALA A 71 15.28 -2.44 14.95
CA ALA A 71 15.13 -1.08 14.44
C ALA A 71 15.83 -0.06 15.35
N ALA A 72 15.65 -0.15 16.67
CA ALA A 72 16.33 0.70 17.64
C ALA A 72 17.86 0.55 17.54
N LEU A 73 18.36 -0.69 17.49
CA LEU A 73 19.78 -0.99 17.32
C LEU A 73 20.32 -0.39 16.02
N ALA A 74 19.59 -0.54 14.91
CA ALA A 74 19.97 -0.02 13.60
C ALA A 74 20.10 1.51 13.59
N VAL A 75 19.20 2.22 14.29
CA VAL A 75 19.24 3.68 14.44
C VAL A 75 20.43 4.10 15.32
N LEU A 76 20.63 3.45 16.46
CA LEU A 76 21.69 3.78 17.43
C LEU A 76 23.10 3.52 16.86
N THR A 77 23.27 2.40 16.16
CA THR A 77 24.53 2.05 15.50
C THR A 77 24.74 2.77 14.17
N ARG A 78 23.69 3.44 13.65
CA ARG A 78 23.64 4.01 12.30
C ARG A 78 24.01 3.00 11.21
N ALA A 79 23.78 1.71 11.47
CA ALA A 79 24.08 0.63 10.55
C ALA A 79 23.05 0.62 9.41
N ARG A 80 23.43 1.19 8.26
CA ARG A 80 22.55 1.34 7.10
C ARG A 80 21.97 0.01 6.60
N ALA A 81 22.77 -1.05 6.60
CA ALA A 81 22.31 -2.38 6.23
C ALA A 81 21.17 -2.86 7.16
N LEU A 82 21.34 -2.69 8.47
CA LEU A 82 20.31 -3.05 9.45
C LEU A 82 19.04 -2.20 9.30
N LEU A 83 19.17 -0.90 8.96
CA LEU A 83 18.00 -0.05 8.71
C LEU A 83 17.19 -0.55 7.50
N TRP A 84 17.86 -0.99 6.43
CA TRP A 84 17.16 -1.56 5.27
C TRP A 84 16.56 -2.94 5.54
N VAL A 85 17.24 -3.78 6.33
CA VAL A 85 16.69 -5.07 6.78
C VAL A 85 15.45 -4.86 7.65
N ALA A 86 15.53 -4.00 8.68
CA ALA A 86 14.39 -3.65 9.52
C ALA A 86 13.26 -3.02 8.70
N CYS A 87 13.58 -2.16 7.73
CA CYS A 87 12.59 -1.58 6.82
C CYS A 87 11.87 -2.67 6.02
N ALA A 88 12.60 -3.64 5.46
CA ALA A 88 12.00 -4.74 4.69
C ALA A 88 11.08 -5.60 5.57
N LEU A 89 11.54 -5.96 6.78
CA LEU A 89 10.72 -6.70 7.75
C LEU A 89 9.47 -5.91 8.18
N SER A 90 9.60 -4.61 8.40
CA SER A 90 8.46 -3.73 8.72
C SER A 90 7.44 -3.67 7.58
N THR A 91 7.90 -3.66 6.32
CA THR A 91 7.02 -3.76 5.15
C THR A 91 6.29 -5.10 5.10
N VAL A 92 6.95 -6.20 5.46
CA VAL A 92 6.30 -7.52 5.57
C VAL A 92 5.22 -7.50 6.65
N CYS A 93 5.50 -6.88 7.81
CA CYS A 93 4.48 -6.70 8.85
C CYS A 93 3.32 -5.82 8.40
N ALA A 94 3.53 -4.89 7.47
CA ALA A 94 2.50 -4.02 6.90
C ALA A 94 1.66 -4.68 5.81
N PHE A 95 1.98 -5.92 5.38
CA PHE A 95 1.36 -6.57 4.24
C PHE A 95 -0.17 -6.66 4.34
N GLY A 96 -0.70 -6.95 5.53
CA GLY A 96 -2.13 -7.03 5.78
C GLY A 96 -2.86 -5.69 5.79
N LEU A 97 -2.13 -4.56 5.85
CA LEU A 97 -2.73 -3.24 6.01
C LEU A 97 -3.70 -2.89 4.87
N LEU A 98 -3.41 -3.33 3.65
CA LEU A 98 -4.33 -3.11 2.53
C LEU A 98 -5.66 -3.81 2.76
N MET A 99 -5.62 -5.06 3.21
CA MET A 99 -6.84 -5.81 3.50
C MET A 99 -7.59 -5.17 4.66
N ASP A 100 -6.91 -4.77 5.73
CA ASP A 100 -7.60 -4.12 6.85
C ASP A 100 -8.26 -2.79 6.43
N VAL A 101 -7.61 -2.00 5.57
CA VAL A 101 -8.19 -0.75 5.06
C VAL A 101 -9.38 -1.04 4.16
N ILE A 102 -9.30 -2.08 3.32
CA ILE A 102 -10.43 -2.53 2.50
C ILE A 102 -11.57 -2.97 3.43
N THR A 103 -11.33 -3.86 4.38
CA THR A 103 -12.35 -4.31 5.36
C THR A 103 -12.95 -3.13 6.10
N LEU A 104 -12.13 -2.19 6.60
CA LEU A 104 -12.64 -0.99 7.27
C LEU A 104 -13.49 -0.11 6.34
N MET A 105 -13.06 0.05 5.08
CA MET A 105 -13.83 0.83 4.10
C MET A 105 -15.15 0.15 3.76
N PHE A 106 -15.14 -1.16 3.54
CA PHE A 106 -16.30 -1.93 3.12
C PHE A 106 -17.25 -2.21 4.27
N ASN A 107 -16.74 -2.69 5.39
CA ASN A 107 -17.54 -3.19 6.51
C ASN A 107 -17.69 -2.19 7.66
N GLN A 108 -16.96 -1.07 7.63
CA GLN A 108 -16.90 -0.08 8.74
C GLN A 108 -16.37 -0.66 10.05
N GLU A 109 -15.83 -1.87 10.02
CA GLU A 109 -15.26 -2.59 11.16
C GLU A 109 -13.90 -3.20 10.76
N ALA A 110 -13.06 -3.48 11.76
CA ALA A 110 -11.81 -4.20 11.57
C ALA A 110 -11.90 -5.56 12.26
N ASP A 111 -11.57 -6.63 11.55
CA ASP A 111 -11.62 -8.01 12.05
C ASP A 111 -10.83 -8.18 13.37
N SER A 112 -9.73 -7.43 13.51
CA SER A 112 -8.99 -7.33 14.74
C SER A 112 -8.33 -5.95 14.86
N ALA A 113 -8.69 -5.20 15.90
CA ALA A 113 -8.03 -3.93 16.22
C ALA A 113 -6.52 -4.10 16.44
N ALA A 114 -6.11 -5.23 17.04
CA ALA A 114 -4.70 -5.55 17.28
C ALA A 114 -3.96 -5.88 15.98
N GLY A 115 -4.58 -6.68 15.09
CA GLY A 115 -4.06 -6.97 13.76
C GLY A 115 -3.88 -5.70 12.91
N PHE A 116 -4.91 -4.84 12.89
CA PHE A 116 -4.88 -3.55 12.22
C PHE A 116 -3.76 -2.65 12.76
N LEU A 117 -3.68 -2.49 14.09
CA LEU A 117 -2.66 -1.64 14.70
C LEU A 117 -1.24 -2.15 14.42
N LYS A 118 -1.03 -3.48 14.46
CA LYS A 118 0.23 -4.10 14.05
C LYS A 118 0.59 -3.77 12.60
N ASN A 119 -0.34 -3.97 11.66
CA ASN A 119 -0.13 -3.69 10.24
C ASN A 119 0.13 -2.19 9.99
N ALA A 120 -0.62 -1.31 10.64
CA ALA A 120 -0.48 0.14 10.52
C ALA A 120 0.86 0.64 11.09
N LEU A 121 1.25 0.17 12.28
CA LEU A 121 2.56 0.48 12.86
C LEU A 121 3.70 -0.05 12.01
N GLY A 122 3.56 -1.24 11.41
CA GLY A 122 4.52 -1.77 10.43
C GLY A 122 4.69 -0.85 9.22
N GLY A 123 3.59 -0.29 8.69
CA GLY A 123 3.63 0.66 7.57
C GLY A 123 4.33 1.97 7.91
N VAL A 124 4.01 2.54 9.08
CA VAL A 124 4.68 3.75 9.61
C VAL A 124 6.18 3.49 9.81
N GLY A 125 6.52 2.34 10.39
CA GLY A 125 7.89 1.90 10.61
C GLY A 125 8.73 1.82 9.34
N ALA A 126 8.18 1.22 8.29
CA ALA A 126 8.85 1.12 6.99
C ALA A 126 9.18 2.52 6.44
N GLY A 127 8.24 3.47 6.54
CA GLY A 127 8.46 4.86 6.13
C GLY A 127 9.56 5.56 6.94
N LEU A 128 9.50 5.45 8.27
CA LEU A 128 10.47 6.06 9.19
C LEU A 128 11.88 5.47 9.03
N LEU A 129 11.99 4.14 8.91
CA LEU A 129 13.27 3.44 8.71
C LEU A 129 13.90 3.81 7.37
N ALA A 130 13.12 3.82 6.28
CA ALA A 130 13.60 4.26 4.97
C ALA A 130 14.03 5.74 4.98
N ALA A 131 13.28 6.61 5.67
CA ALA A 131 13.64 8.01 5.83
C ALA A 131 14.94 8.17 6.63
N THR A 132 15.12 7.40 7.70
CA THR A 132 16.34 7.41 8.54
C THR A 132 17.55 6.90 7.77
N ALA A 133 17.41 5.80 7.03
CA ALA A 133 18.48 5.25 6.20
C ALA A 133 18.94 6.24 5.12
N ARG A 134 18.02 7.05 4.59
CA ARG A 134 18.29 8.06 3.56
C ARG A 134 18.75 9.40 4.11
N ALA A 135 18.48 9.70 5.38
CA ALA A 135 18.92 10.95 6.00
C ALA A 135 20.45 11.11 5.99
N GLY A 136 21.21 10.00 5.96
CA GLY A 136 22.66 10.02 5.79
C GLY A 136 23.16 10.49 4.43
N ASP A 137 22.31 10.48 3.39
CA ASP A 137 22.69 10.80 1.99
C ASP A 137 22.15 12.13 1.49
N ALA A 138 21.36 12.84 2.30
CA ALA A 138 20.59 13.99 1.83
C ALA A 138 21.49 15.22 1.58
N ARG A 139 21.95 15.39 0.34
CA ARG A 139 22.44 16.70 -0.13
C ARG A 139 21.28 17.70 -0.21
N PRO A 140 21.48 18.98 0.16
CA PRO A 140 20.47 20.01 -0.01
C PRO A 140 20.03 20.09 -1.48
N ALA A 141 18.73 19.92 -1.74
CA ALA A 141 18.18 20.17 -3.08
C ALA A 141 18.10 21.69 -3.30
N THR A 142 19.05 22.23 -4.04
CA THR A 142 19.17 23.67 -4.36
C THR A 142 18.76 24.00 -5.79
N GLY A 143 18.50 23.01 -6.65
CA GLY A 143 18.20 23.24 -8.07
C GLY A 143 16.74 23.55 -8.37
N ALA A 144 16.56 24.11 -9.57
CA ALA A 144 15.25 24.37 -10.17
C ALA A 144 14.48 23.06 -10.38
N ARG A 145 13.15 23.13 -10.32
CA ARG A 145 12.30 21.98 -10.66
C ARG A 145 12.39 21.71 -12.16
N PRO A 146 12.61 20.45 -12.59
CA PRO A 146 12.63 20.11 -14.01
C PRO A 146 11.36 20.52 -14.76
N ALA A 147 11.50 20.78 -16.06
CA ALA A 147 10.38 21.00 -16.95
C ALA A 147 9.47 19.76 -17.00
N PRO A 148 8.14 19.91 -17.18
CA PRO A 148 7.25 18.77 -17.25
C PRO A 148 7.61 17.88 -18.43
N SER A 149 7.82 16.59 -18.20
CA SER A 149 8.20 15.64 -19.25
C SER A 149 7.45 14.32 -19.16
N PRO A 150 7.09 13.71 -20.32
CA PRO A 150 6.55 12.37 -20.36
C PRO A 150 7.61 11.34 -19.89
N ALA A 151 7.15 10.18 -19.45
CA ALA A 151 8.03 9.05 -19.17
C ALA A 151 8.62 8.44 -20.45
N SER A 152 9.65 7.59 -20.31
CA SER A 152 10.21 6.82 -21.42
C SER A 152 9.21 5.78 -21.95
N ARG A 153 9.48 5.26 -23.17
CA ARG A 153 8.66 4.24 -23.82
C ARG A 153 8.45 3.00 -22.95
N ASP A 154 9.50 2.52 -22.28
CA ASP A 154 9.42 1.33 -21.44
C ASP A 154 8.49 1.52 -20.24
N VAL A 155 8.48 2.72 -19.66
CA VAL A 155 7.57 3.07 -18.55
C VAL A 155 6.14 3.18 -19.05
N HIS A 156 5.92 3.64 -20.30
CA HIS A 156 4.59 3.61 -20.92
C HIS A 156 4.14 2.17 -21.17
N LEU A 157 5.01 1.29 -21.67
CA LEU A 157 4.69 -0.12 -21.85
C LEU A 157 4.33 -0.79 -20.52
N ALA A 158 5.09 -0.54 -19.46
CA ALA A 158 4.75 -1.03 -18.12
C ALA A 158 3.37 -0.52 -17.67
N ALA A 159 3.06 0.75 -17.91
CA ALA A 159 1.76 1.31 -17.55
C ALA A 159 0.59 0.73 -18.37
N TYR A 160 0.79 0.49 -19.67
CA TYR A 160 -0.20 -0.18 -20.51
C TYR A 160 -0.41 -1.62 -20.08
N ALA A 161 0.66 -2.36 -19.74
CA ALA A 161 0.54 -3.70 -19.18
C ALA A 161 -0.25 -3.70 -17.86
N GLY A 162 0.08 -2.78 -16.93
CA GLY A 162 -0.67 -2.62 -15.68
C GLY A 162 -2.14 -2.27 -15.88
N THR A 163 -2.47 -1.51 -16.93
CA THR A 163 -3.86 -1.18 -17.29
C THR A 163 -4.57 -2.38 -17.90
N ALA A 164 -3.93 -3.06 -18.86
CA ALA A 164 -4.48 -4.22 -19.54
C ALA A 164 -4.74 -5.39 -18.57
N ALA A 165 -3.92 -5.51 -17.51
CA ALA A 165 -4.10 -6.54 -16.50
C ALA A 165 -5.43 -6.43 -15.74
N PHE A 166 -6.03 -5.24 -15.66
CA PHE A 166 -7.37 -5.06 -15.09
C PHE A 166 -8.52 -5.36 -16.05
N VAL A 167 -8.27 -5.61 -17.34
CA VAL A 167 -9.36 -5.88 -18.30
C VAL A 167 -10.15 -7.15 -17.94
N PRO A 168 -9.52 -8.31 -17.65
CA PRO A 168 -10.27 -9.49 -17.22
C PRO A 168 -11.01 -9.27 -15.90
N TYR A 169 -10.40 -8.51 -14.98
CA TYR A 169 -10.99 -8.16 -13.70
C TYR A 169 -12.23 -7.28 -13.86
N ALA A 170 -12.16 -6.24 -14.69
CA ALA A 170 -13.27 -5.36 -15.00
C ALA A 170 -14.40 -6.12 -15.71
N ALA A 171 -14.06 -7.00 -16.67
CA ALA A 171 -15.06 -7.83 -17.34
C ALA A 171 -15.81 -8.76 -16.37
N MET A 172 -15.08 -9.42 -15.47
CA MET A 172 -15.66 -10.23 -14.39
C MET A 172 -16.59 -9.40 -13.50
N LYS A 173 -16.13 -8.24 -13.01
CA LYS A 173 -16.92 -7.37 -12.12
C LYS A 173 -18.15 -6.79 -12.82
N VAL A 174 -18.04 -6.37 -14.07
CA VAL A 174 -19.17 -5.91 -14.88
C VAL A 174 -20.17 -7.03 -15.12
N THR A 175 -19.71 -8.26 -15.35
CA THR A 175 -20.61 -9.42 -15.53
C THR A 175 -21.49 -9.62 -14.32
N TRP A 176 -20.95 -9.61 -13.10
CA TRP A 176 -21.75 -9.67 -11.87
C TRP A 176 -22.63 -8.41 -11.69
N ALA A 177 -22.10 -7.23 -11.99
CA ALA A 177 -22.83 -5.97 -11.83
C ALA A 177 -24.09 -5.86 -12.71
N VAL A 178 -24.10 -6.51 -13.88
CA VAL A 178 -25.28 -6.57 -14.77
C VAL A 178 -26.17 -7.80 -14.53
N GLY A 179 -25.96 -8.52 -13.42
CA GLY A 179 -26.74 -9.71 -13.04
C GLY A 179 -26.30 -11.02 -13.71
N GLY A 180 -25.21 -11.00 -14.47
CA GLY A 180 -24.64 -12.20 -15.08
C GLY A 180 -23.96 -13.13 -14.08
N THR A 181 -23.63 -14.34 -14.55
CA THR A 181 -22.94 -15.37 -13.75
C THR A 181 -21.49 -15.50 -14.19
N PHE A 182 -20.57 -15.47 -13.23
CA PHE A 182 -19.16 -15.75 -13.45
C PHE A 182 -18.63 -16.64 -12.32
N ALA A 183 -17.79 -17.63 -12.68
CA ALA A 183 -17.25 -18.61 -11.74
C ALA A 183 -18.33 -19.27 -10.85
N GLY A 184 -19.47 -19.59 -11.47
CA GLY A 184 -20.59 -20.25 -10.81
C GLY A 184 -21.39 -19.41 -9.82
N VAL A 185 -21.12 -18.10 -9.71
CA VAL A 185 -21.85 -17.17 -8.82
C VAL A 185 -22.54 -16.10 -9.65
N SER A 186 -23.84 -15.88 -9.41
CA SER A 186 -24.62 -14.82 -10.06
C SER A 186 -24.34 -13.45 -9.43
N GLY A 187 -24.70 -12.37 -10.14
CA GLY A 187 -24.62 -11.02 -9.59
C GLY A 187 -25.46 -10.83 -8.31
N GLU A 188 -26.66 -11.39 -8.27
CA GLU A 188 -27.56 -11.33 -7.12
C GLU A 188 -26.98 -12.10 -5.92
N GLU A 189 -26.43 -13.29 -6.15
CA GLU A 189 -25.75 -14.07 -5.11
C GLU A 189 -24.51 -13.34 -4.57
N MET A 190 -23.76 -12.67 -5.45
CA MET A 190 -22.59 -11.88 -5.05
C MET A 190 -22.99 -10.66 -4.21
N LEU A 191 -24.10 -10.01 -4.54
CA LEU A 191 -24.65 -8.89 -3.77
C LEU A 191 -25.14 -9.35 -2.41
N ALA A 192 -25.90 -10.45 -2.34
CA ALA A 192 -26.38 -11.03 -1.09
C ALA A 192 -25.21 -11.42 -0.17
N LYS A 193 -24.18 -12.08 -0.70
CA LYS A 193 -22.97 -12.40 0.06
C LYS A 193 -22.21 -11.16 0.52
N SER A 194 -22.20 -10.10 -0.27
CA SER A 194 -21.58 -8.83 0.14
C SER A 194 -22.33 -8.20 1.32
N GLU A 195 -23.66 -8.28 1.31
CA GLU A 195 -24.51 -7.83 2.43
C GLU A 195 -24.30 -8.69 3.69
N GLU A 196 -24.27 -10.03 3.55
CA GLU A 196 -23.96 -10.96 4.64
C GLU A 196 -22.57 -10.72 5.25
N ASN A 197 -21.60 -10.39 4.40
CA ASN A 197 -20.23 -10.06 4.82
C ASN A 197 -20.09 -8.64 5.40
N GLY A 198 -21.19 -7.91 5.58
CA GLY A 198 -21.23 -6.63 6.29
C GLY A 198 -20.94 -5.40 5.43
N ALA A 199 -21.04 -5.49 4.10
CA ALA A 199 -20.78 -4.33 3.23
C ALA A 199 -21.69 -3.14 3.59
N SER A 200 -21.10 -1.94 3.66
CA SER A 200 -21.80 -0.73 4.07
C SER A 200 -22.86 -0.31 3.04
N GLY A 201 -23.88 0.41 3.51
CA GLY A 201 -24.98 0.88 2.66
C GLY A 201 -24.55 1.70 1.44
N LEU A 202 -23.43 2.44 1.49
CA LEU A 202 -22.91 3.14 0.31
C LEU A 202 -22.38 2.17 -0.76
N TRP A 203 -21.76 1.06 -0.35
CA TRP A 203 -21.25 0.06 -1.29
C TRP A 203 -22.36 -0.81 -1.85
N LEU A 204 -23.33 -1.19 -1.01
CA LEU A 204 -24.52 -1.92 -1.45
C LEU A 204 -25.36 -1.08 -2.42
N THR A 205 -25.51 0.24 -2.17
CA THR A 205 -26.22 1.14 -3.10
C THR A 205 -25.49 1.27 -4.44
N LEU A 206 -24.17 1.47 -4.43
CA LEU A 206 -23.37 1.47 -5.68
C LEU A 206 -23.49 0.14 -6.43
N ALA A 207 -23.36 -0.99 -5.72
CA ALA A 207 -23.49 -2.31 -6.32
C ALA A 207 -24.90 -2.55 -6.90
N SER A 208 -25.96 -2.07 -6.23
CA SER A 208 -27.33 -2.14 -6.74
C SER A 208 -27.56 -1.32 -8.02
N TRP A 209 -26.72 -0.32 -8.27
CA TRP A 209 -26.71 0.47 -9.52
C TRP A 209 -25.75 -0.10 -10.57
N GLY A 210 -25.20 -1.29 -10.33
CA GLY A 210 -24.22 -1.92 -11.23
C GLY A 210 -22.84 -1.27 -11.18
N LEU A 211 -22.52 -0.50 -10.14
CA LEU A 211 -21.22 0.13 -9.94
C LEU A 211 -20.42 -0.65 -8.91
N ASP A 212 -19.57 -1.56 -9.39
CA ASP A 212 -18.64 -2.28 -8.51
C ASP A 212 -17.56 -1.33 -7.96
N ALA A 213 -17.54 -1.21 -6.63
CA ALA A 213 -16.61 -0.37 -5.88
C ALA A 213 -15.14 -0.64 -6.20
N THR A 214 -14.78 -1.92 -6.32
CA THR A 214 -13.41 -2.34 -6.58
C THR A 214 -12.97 -2.03 -8.02
N ALA A 215 -13.90 -2.07 -8.98
CA ALA A 215 -13.68 -1.63 -10.35
C ALA A 215 -13.48 -0.10 -10.43
N LEU A 216 -14.24 0.68 -9.64
CA LEU A 216 -14.03 2.13 -9.53
C LEU A 216 -12.67 2.47 -8.93
N LEU A 217 -12.24 1.75 -7.88
CA LEU A 217 -10.90 1.89 -7.31
C LEU A 217 -9.81 1.49 -8.31
N ALA A 218 -10.02 0.43 -9.09
CA ALA A 218 -9.10 0.04 -10.16
C ALA A 218 -9.02 1.15 -11.24
N ALA A 219 -10.14 1.75 -11.63
CA ALA A 219 -10.17 2.87 -12.57
C ALA A 219 -9.41 4.10 -12.03
N LEU A 220 -9.58 4.42 -10.74
CA LEU A 220 -8.81 5.48 -10.08
C LEU A 220 -7.32 5.15 -10.04
N GLY A 221 -6.97 3.89 -9.80
CA GLY A 221 -5.60 3.39 -9.87
C GLY A 221 -5.00 3.55 -11.28
N VAL A 222 -5.75 3.19 -12.33
CA VAL A 222 -5.32 3.39 -13.72
C VAL A 222 -5.14 4.89 -14.01
N PHE A 223 -6.07 5.73 -13.56
CA PHE A 223 -5.94 7.19 -13.68
C PHE A 223 -4.65 7.69 -13.01
N LEU A 224 -4.38 7.27 -11.78
CA LEU A 224 -3.15 7.60 -11.06
C LEU A 224 -1.90 7.15 -11.84
N LEU A 225 -1.90 5.93 -12.34
CA LEU A 225 -0.80 5.36 -13.12
C LEU A 225 -0.51 6.20 -14.37
N PHE A 226 -1.54 6.63 -15.10
CA PHE A 226 -1.39 7.53 -16.24
C PHE A 226 -0.92 8.94 -15.84
N GLY A 227 -1.32 9.42 -14.66
CA GLY A 227 -0.82 10.66 -14.09
C GLY A 227 0.69 10.62 -13.88
N LEU A 228 1.22 9.50 -13.39
CA LEU A 228 2.65 9.35 -13.15
C LEU A 228 3.48 9.33 -14.44
N ILE A 229 2.93 8.88 -15.56
CA ILE A 229 3.69 8.74 -16.82
C ILE A 229 3.49 9.92 -17.78
N ARG A 230 2.43 10.72 -17.61
CA ARG A 230 2.10 11.85 -18.50
C ARG A 230 2.45 13.21 -17.87
N PRO A 231 2.66 14.25 -18.69
CA PRO A 231 2.98 15.59 -18.17
C PRO A 231 1.89 16.18 -17.26
N TRP A 232 0.63 15.76 -17.42
CA TRP A 232 -0.47 16.29 -16.63
C TRP A 232 -0.42 15.89 -15.15
N GLY A 233 0.32 14.84 -14.78
CA GLY A 233 0.59 14.56 -13.36
C GLY A 233 1.62 15.51 -12.74
N GLN A 234 2.29 16.35 -13.53
CA GLN A 234 3.27 17.35 -13.06
C GLN A 234 2.74 18.78 -13.18
N VAL A 235 1.79 19.01 -14.08
CA VAL A 235 1.10 20.28 -14.30
C VAL A 235 -0.38 20.00 -14.49
N PHE A 236 -1.22 20.65 -13.69
CA PHE A 236 -2.66 20.55 -13.79
C PHE A 236 -3.15 20.93 -15.20
N PRO A 237 -3.94 20.08 -15.88
CA PRO A 237 -4.48 20.39 -17.20
C PRO A 237 -5.30 21.67 -17.23
N ARG A 238 -5.38 22.34 -18.38
CA ARG A 238 -6.17 23.57 -18.52
C ARG A 238 -7.66 23.40 -18.21
N TRP A 239 -8.20 22.18 -18.32
CA TRP A 239 -9.58 21.87 -17.95
C TRP A 239 -9.83 21.81 -16.44
N THR A 240 -8.79 21.73 -15.61
CA THR A 240 -8.92 21.85 -14.16
C THR A 240 -9.10 23.33 -13.79
N LEU A 241 -10.30 23.88 -14.02
CA LEU A 241 -10.64 25.32 -13.98
C LEU A 241 -9.80 26.16 -12.99
N VAL A 242 -9.76 25.77 -11.72
CA VAL A 242 -9.10 26.53 -10.64
C VAL A 242 -7.58 26.31 -10.58
N LEU A 243 -7.09 25.16 -11.05
CA LEU A 243 -5.70 24.74 -10.90
C LEU A 243 -4.91 24.72 -12.22
N GLY A 244 -5.56 25.00 -13.35
CA GLY A 244 -5.00 24.88 -14.68
C GLY A 244 -3.64 25.59 -14.83
N GLY A 245 -2.66 24.86 -15.37
CA GLY A 245 -1.30 25.37 -15.57
C GLY A 245 -0.44 25.44 -14.31
N ARG A 246 -1.00 25.20 -13.11
CA ARG A 246 -0.21 25.14 -11.87
C ARG A 246 0.55 23.83 -11.77
N ARG A 247 1.69 23.86 -11.10
CA ARG A 247 2.48 22.66 -10.81
C ARG A 247 1.77 21.78 -9.79
N VAL A 248 1.66 20.50 -10.09
CA VAL A 248 1.16 19.49 -9.16
C VAL A 248 2.22 19.28 -8.06
N PRO A 249 1.85 19.40 -6.77
CA PRO A 249 2.77 19.07 -5.68
C PRO A 249 3.26 17.62 -5.82
N ARG A 250 4.58 17.39 -5.79
CA ARG A 250 5.18 16.06 -6.05
C ARG A 250 4.57 14.95 -5.19
N TRP A 251 4.26 15.25 -3.93
CA TRP A 251 3.72 14.29 -2.98
C TRP A 251 2.30 13.84 -3.35
N LEU A 252 1.53 14.64 -4.09
CA LEU A 252 0.11 14.37 -4.37
C LEU A 252 -0.11 13.09 -5.19
N PRO A 253 0.54 12.88 -6.36
CA PRO A 253 0.45 11.60 -7.06
C PRO A 253 1.41 10.55 -6.48
N LEU A 254 2.54 10.97 -5.90
CA LEU A 254 3.56 10.03 -5.47
C LEU A 254 3.19 9.28 -4.19
N ALA A 255 2.59 9.94 -3.20
CA ALA A 255 2.20 9.30 -1.95
C ALA A 255 1.22 8.12 -2.18
N PRO A 256 0.06 8.31 -2.88
CA PRO A 256 -0.82 7.19 -3.16
C PRO A 256 -0.18 6.15 -4.08
N ALA A 257 0.71 6.55 -5.00
CA ALA A 257 1.43 5.60 -5.85
C ALA A 257 2.41 4.72 -5.06
N LEU A 258 3.13 5.29 -4.10
CA LEU A 258 4.05 4.54 -3.25
C LEU A 258 3.29 3.64 -2.27
N ILE A 259 2.18 4.13 -1.71
CA ILE A 259 1.31 3.33 -0.84
C ILE A 259 0.75 2.15 -1.65
N GLY A 260 0.12 2.41 -2.80
CA GLY A 260 -0.43 1.38 -3.68
C GLY A 260 0.63 0.41 -4.19
N ALA A 261 1.83 0.88 -4.54
CA ALA A 261 2.93 -0.01 -4.96
C ALA A 261 3.40 -0.90 -3.81
N ALA A 262 3.54 -0.34 -2.61
CA ALA A 262 3.99 -1.07 -1.43
C ALA A 262 2.98 -2.13 -0.96
N THR A 263 1.70 -1.99 -1.30
CA THR A 263 0.66 -2.94 -0.93
C THR A 263 0.30 -3.91 -2.06
N LEU A 264 -0.02 -3.40 -3.26
CA LEU A 264 -0.53 -4.20 -4.37
C LEU A 264 0.53 -5.08 -5.01
N ALA A 265 1.77 -4.59 -5.13
CA ALA A 265 2.85 -5.39 -5.73
C ALA A 265 3.15 -6.65 -4.92
N PRO A 266 3.44 -6.61 -3.61
CA PRO A 266 3.65 -7.83 -2.85
C PRO A 266 2.38 -8.68 -2.78
N TYR A 267 1.20 -8.05 -2.62
CA TYR A 267 -0.08 -8.78 -2.55
C TYR A 267 -0.32 -9.63 -3.81
N GLY A 268 -0.18 -9.01 -4.98
CA GLY A 268 -0.33 -9.69 -6.25
C GLY A 268 0.79 -10.70 -6.53
N VAL A 269 2.06 -10.37 -6.29
CA VAL A 269 3.19 -11.26 -6.61
C VAL A 269 3.16 -12.52 -5.76
N LEU A 270 2.96 -12.38 -4.44
CA LEU A 270 2.80 -13.55 -3.56
C LEU A 270 1.52 -14.32 -3.90
N GLY A 271 0.45 -13.60 -4.23
CA GLY A 271 -0.81 -14.18 -4.66
C GLY A 271 -0.69 -15.03 -5.93
N ILE A 272 0.01 -14.56 -6.95
CA ILE A 272 0.30 -15.33 -8.17
C ILE A 272 1.12 -16.58 -7.81
N GLY A 273 2.10 -16.46 -6.92
CA GLY A 273 2.88 -17.61 -6.44
C GLY A 273 1.99 -18.66 -5.77
N TYR A 274 1.06 -18.22 -4.90
CA TYR A 274 0.05 -19.08 -4.30
C TYR A 274 -0.85 -19.74 -5.37
N CYS A 275 -1.37 -18.96 -6.33
CA CYS A 275 -2.18 -19.49 -7.41
C CYS A 275 -1.42 -20.50 -8.28
N ALA A 276 -0.14 -20.28 -8.56
CA ALA A 276 0.70 -21.21 -9.31
C ALA A 276 0.87 -22.54 -8.55
N LEU A 277 1.17 -22.47 -7.25
CA LEU A 277 1.26 -23.65 -6.39
C LEU A 277 -0.08 -24.39 -6.30
N ALA A 278 -1.19 -23.66 -6.27
CA ALA A 278 -2.53 -24.24 -6.26
C ALA A 278 -2.86 -24.95 -7.58
N THR A 279 -2.53 -24.34 -8.72
CA THR A 279 -2.75 -24.92 -10.06
C THR A 279 -2.04 -26.27 -10.21
N VAL A 280 -0.84 -26.42 -9.64
CA VAL A 280 -0.09 -27.69 -9.69
C VAL A 280 -0.43 -28.65 -8.54
N GLY A 281 -1.40 -28.31 -7.69
CA GLY A 281 -1.84 -29.16 -6.57
C GLY A 281 -0.91 -29.18 -5.37
N ALA A 282 0.10 -28.31 -5.31
CA ALA A 282 1.04 -28.23 -4.19
C ALA A 282 0.41 -27.59 -2.93
N VAL A 283 -0.60 -26.75 -3.10
CA VAL A 283 -1.40 -26.17 -2.00
C VAL A 283 -2.90 -26.27 -2.31
N ARG A 284 -3.73 -26.30 -1.28
CA ARG A 284 -5.20 -26.34 -1.44
C ARG A 284 -5.78 -24.92 -1.40
N VAL A 285 -6.77 -24.70 -2.28
CA VAL A 285 -7.61 -23.50 -2.30
C VAL A 285 -8.94 -23.84 -1.67
N ARG A 286 -9.36 -23.04 -0.68
CA ARG A 286 -10.71 -23.16 -0.12
C ARG A 286 -11.69 -22.49 -1.11
N PRO A 287 -12.85 -23.11 -1.41
CA PRO A 287 -13.86 -22.50 -2.27
C PRO A 287 -14.35 -21.15 -1.73
N GLY A 288 -14.46 -21.03 -0.40
CA GLY A 288 -15.03 -19.86 0.24
C GLY A 288 -16.46 -19.64 -0.25
N ASP A 289 -16.72 -18.46 -0.78
CA ASP A 289 -18.00 -18.08 -1.37
C ASP A 289 -18.27 -18.70 -2.74
N PHE A 290 -17.32 -19.40 -3.34
CA PHE A 290 -17.50 -20.00 -4.68
C PHE A 290 -17.97 -21.45 -4.60
N PRO A 291 -18.71 -21.96 -5.60
CA PRO A 291 -19.19 -23.34 -5.61
C PRO A 291 -18.08 -24.39 -5.60
N SER A 292 -16.90 -24.06 -6.15
CA SER A 292 -15.75 -24.96 -6.18
C SER A 292 -14.42 -24.25 -5.94
N SER A 293 -13.41 -25.01 -5.53
CA SER A 293 -12.03 -24.52 -5.43
C SER A 293 -11.47 -24.07 -6.78
N ALA A 294 -11.96 -24.63 -7.89
CA ALA A 294 -11.54 -24.24 -9.24
C ALA A 294 -12.08 -22.85 -9.61
N ASP A 295 -13.33 -22.57 -9.25
CA ASP A 295 -13.95 -21.25 -9.43
C ASP A 295 -13.25 -20.17 -8.59
N ALA A 296 -12.98 -20.48 -7.33
CA ALA A 296 -12.21 -19.60 -6.45
C ALA A 296 -10.80 -19.34 -7.00
N LEU A 297 -10.13 -20.36 -7.54
CA LEU A 297 -8.81 -20.24 -8.13
C LEU A 297 -8.84 -19.39 -9.42
N LEU A 298 -9.87 -19.53 -10.26
CA LEU A 298 -10.06 -18.70 -11.46
C LEU A 298 -10.17 -17.22 -11.10
N VAL A 299 -11.05 -16.89 -10.14
CA VAL A 299 -11.23 -15.50 -9.66
C VAL A 299 -9.94 -14.98 -9.02
N SER A 300 -9.24 -15.83 -8.27
CA SER A 300 -7.96 -15.49 -7.64
C SER A 300 -6.89 -15.16 -8.68
N TRP A 301 -6.77 -15.94 -9.77
CA TRP A 301 -5.87 -15.64 -10.87
C TRP A 301 -6.16 -14.29 -11.54
N ILE A 302 -7.44 -13.97 -11.75
CA ILE A 302 -7.85 -12.71 -12.35
C ILE A 302 -7.51 -11.52 -11.43
N GLY A 303 -7.87 -11.60 -10.14
CA GLY A 303 -7.63 -10.52 -9.18
C GLY A 303 -6.14 -10.35 -8.83
N LEU A 304 -5.48 -11.41 -8.37
CA LEU A 304 -4.08 -11.37 -7.95
C LEU A 304 -3.15 -11.14 -9.13
N GLY A 305 -3.50 -11.68 -10.30
CA GLY A 305 -2.87 -11.37 -11.59
C GLY A 305 -2.87 -9.88 -11.88
N ALA A 306 -4.06 -9.26 -11.85
CA ALA A 306 -4.22 -7.83 -12.07
C ALA A 306 -3.39 -7.00 -11.08
N PHE A 307 -3.49 -7.30 -9.78
CA PHE A 307 -2.75 -6.57 -8.75
C PHE A 307 -1.24 -6.70 -8.86
N ALA A 308 -0.72 -7.87 -9.27
CA ALA A 308 0.73 -8.05 -9.40
C ALA A 308 1.28 -7.19 -10.54
N VAL A 309 0.69 -7.30 -11.73
CA VAL A 309 1.14 -6.58 -12.92
C VAL A 309 0.96 -5.07 -12.70
N TYR A 310 -0.19 -4.66 -12.17
CA TYR A 310 -0.43 -3.26 -11.84
C TYR A 310 0.51 -2.73 -10.75
N GLY A 311 0.73 -3.47 -9.67
CA GLY A 311 1.64 -3.06 -8.59
C GLY A 311 3.08 -2.89 -9.05
N VAL A 312 3.57 -3.79 -9.92
CA VAL A 312 4.88 -3.67 -10.56
C VAL A 312 4.93 -2.44 -11.48
N ALA A 313 3.91 -2.25 -12.33
CA ALA A 313 3.80 -1.09 -13.20
C ALA A 313 3.79 0.23 -12.42
N LEU A 314 3.05 0.27 -11.31
CA LEU A 314 2.96 1.42 -10.41
C LEU A 314 4.30 1.71 -9.74
N THR A 315 5.04 0.68 -9.34
CA THR A 315 6.41 0.83 -8.80
C THR A 315 7.36 1.46 -9.82
N VAL A 316 7.33 0.96 -11.06
CA VAL A 316 8.14 1.49 -12.18
C VAL A 316 7.76 2.94 -12.49
N ALA A 317 6.47 3.23 -12.60
CA ALA A 317 5.95 4.57 -12.87
C ALA A 317 6.26 5.56 -11.73
N ALA A 318 6.09 5.16 -10.47
CA ALA A 318 6.41 5.97 -9.30
C ALA A 318 7.91 6.29 -9.24
N ARG A 319 8.79 5.31 -9.50
CA ARG A 319 10.24 5.53 -9.58
C ARG A 319 10.58 6.51 -10.71
N SER A 320 10.00 6.32 -11.89
CA SER A 320 10.22 7.23 -13.03
C SER A 320 9.73 8.65 -12.70
N TYR A 321 8.53 8.79 -12.15
CA TYR A 321 7.97 10.08 -11.73
C TYR A 321 8.84 10.77 -10.68
N TRP A 322 9.32 10.03 -9.67
CA TRP A 322 10.25 10.54 -8.66
C TRP A 322 11.50 11.13 -9.28
N LEU A 323 12.12 10.43 -10.22
CA LEU A 323 13.34 10.88 -10.90
C LEU A 323 13.08 12.13 -11.75
N ARG A 324 11.99 12.17 -12.51
CA ARG A 324 11.64 13.32 -13.37
C ARG A 324 11.24 14.56 -12.58
N THR A 325 10.81 14.41 -11.32
CA THR A 325 10.34 15.52 -10.47
C THR A 325 11.28 15.84 -9.30
N ARG A 326 12.45 15.18 -9.23
CA ARG A 326 13.49 15.52 -8.25
C ARG A 326 14.15 16.84 -8.68
N PRO A 327 14.22 17.86 -7.79
CA PRO A 327 15.00 19.06 -8.07
C PRO A 327 16.47 18.68 -8.27
N ALA A 328 17.12 19.36 -9.21
CA ALA A 328 18.55 19.18 -9.49
C ALA A 328 19.44 19.57 -8.30
#